data_AF-A0A965CJB9-F1
#
_entry.id   AF-A0A965CJB9-F1
#
_cell.length_a   1.000
_cell.length_b   1.000
_cell.length_c   1.000
_cell.angle_alpha   90.00
_cell.angle_beta   90.00
_cell.angle_gamma   90.00
#
_symmetry.space_group_name_H-M   'P 1'
#
loop_
_entity.id
_entity.type
_entity.pdbx_description
1 polymer ?
#
loop_
_entity_poly.entity_id
_entity_poly.type
_entity_poly.pdbx_seq_one_letter_code
_entity_poly.pdbx_strand_id
1 'polypeptide(L)'
;MLIASSINYVNTWCHVAVVKLSGTTTLYINGESKATTTSLGNLTDSSWVIGAGKYALPPAIDAFFPGYIANFRTVNGTAVYTSNFTPPTAPLTATQSANTNGNPSAAITGTATSLLLNFTNAGIYDATSKNDLETVGNAQISTTQSKWGGSSMAFDGTGDWLLIPDQPIQRIGTGNFTVEGWVYRNSSGTYGLIGKGTGTTGWLLSLNSSNQVVFTYGSSTITSTGTVSATTWTHIAVVREGTSTNQTKIYINGT
;
A
#
# COMPACT_ATOMS: atom_id res chain seq x y z
N MET A 1 16.33 -1.29 -27.80
CA MET A 1 16.80 -0.11 -27.06
C MET A 1 16.35 1.13 -27.82
N LEU A 2 15.38 1.90 -27.30
CA LEU A 2 15.11 3.25 -27.84
C LEU A 2 16.25 4.15 -27.37
N ILE A 3 17.03 4.69 -28.30
CA ILE A 3 18.05 5.70 -27.99
C ILE A 3 17.46 7.03 -28.45
N ALA A 4 17.09 7.89 -27.51
CA ALA A 4 16.84 9.30 -27.82
C ALA A 4 18.18 9.97 -28.16
N SER A 5 18.18 10.92 -29.11
CA SER A 5 19.34 11.77 -29.36
C SER A 5 19.80 12.44 -28.06
N SER A 6 21.11 12.62 -27.88
CA SER A 6 21.75 12.97 -26.60
C SER A 6 21.23 14.29 -26.02
N ILE A 7 20.22 14.21 -25.16
CA ILE A 7 19.77 15.30 -24.30
C ILE A 7 20.09 14.92 -22.87
N ASN A 8 20.87 15.75 -22.17
CA ASN A 8 21.27 15.54 -20.79
C ASN A 8 20.23 16.16 -19.85
N TYR A 9 19.52 15.32 -19.09
CA TYR A 9 18.50 15.74 -18.11
C TYR A 9 18.99 15.61 -16.65
N VAL A 10 20.29 15.46 -16.41
CA VAL A 10 20.84 15.36 -15.05
C VAL A 10 20.49 16.60 -14.23
N ASN A 11 20.01 16.38 -13.00
CA ASN A 11 19.56 17.42 -12.06
C ASN A 11 18.40 18.30 -12.59
N THR A 12 17.60 17.80 -13.54
CA THR A 12 16.42 18.48 -14.05
C THR A 12 15.21 17.56 -14.05
N TRP A 13 14.04 18.10 -13.75
CA TRP A 13 12.79 17.38 -13.94
C TRP A 13 12.47 17.29 -15.43
N CYS A 14 12.14 16.08 -15.90
CA CYS A 14 11.56 15.88 -17.22
C CYS A 14 10.32 14.99 -17.11
N HIS A 15 9.34 15.23 -17.97
CA HIS A 15 8.19 14.34 -18.09
C HIS A 15 8.50 13.28 -19.13
N VAL A 16 8.35 12.01 -18.77
CA VAL A 16 8.60 10.88 -19.66
C VAL A 16 7.31 10.10 -19.86
N ALA A 17 6.98 9.78 -21.11
CA ALA A 17 5.88 8.88 -21.44
C ALA A 17 6.31 7.86 -22.50
N VAL A 18 5.93 6.61 -22.31
CA VAL A 18 6.06 5.55 -23.33
C VAL A 18 4.66 5.11 -23.69
N VAL A 19 4.29 5.25 -24.96
CA VAL A 19 2.94 4.96 -25.43
C VAL A 19 2.98 3.94 -26.56
N LYS A 20 2.19 2.87 -26.42
CA LYS A 20 1.94 1.91 -27.49
C LYS A 20 0.59 2.18 -28.15
N LEU A 21 0.60 2.43 -29.45
CA LEU A 21 -0.60 2.61 -30.27
C LEU A 21 -0.43 1.82 -31.58
N SER A 22 -1.40 0.95 -31.88
CA SER A 22 -1.48 0.23 -33.18
C SER A 22 -0.17 -0.42 -33.63
N GLY A 23 0.51 -1.14 -32.72
CA GLY A 23 1.76 -1.85 -33.02
C GLY A 23 3.03 -0.97 -32.97
N THR A 24 2.91 0.32 -32.69
CA THR A 24 4.03 1.26 -32.57
C THR A 24 4.20 1.72 -31.13
N THR A 25 5.44 1.75 -30.63
CA THR A 25 5.78 2.32 -29.32
C THR A 25 6.61 3.57 -29.49
N THR A 26 6.17 4.66 -28.88
CA THR A 26 6.81 5.97 -28.94
C THR A 26 7.22 6.43 -27.54
N LEU A 27 8.47 6.88 -27.41
CA LEU A 27 8.99 7.58 -26.24
C LEU A 27 8.83 9.09 -26.45
N TYR A 28 8.16 9.72 -25.49
CA TYR A 28 8.03 11.17 -25.40
C TYR A 28 8.83 11.69 -24.21
N ILE A 29 9.55 12.79 -24.42
CA ILE A 29 10.20 13.55 -23.35
C ILE A 29 9.71 14.99 -23.42
N ASN A 30 9.23 15.52 -22.28
CA ASN A 30 8.63 16.85 -22.16
C ASN A 30 7.51 17.10 -23.18
N GLY A 31 6.76 16.05 -23.52
CA GLY A 31 5.63 16.13 -24.45
C GLY A 31 6.00 15.95 -25.93
N GLU A 32 7.29 15.86 -26.27
CA GLU A 32 7.76 15.69 -27.65
C GLU A 32 8.24 14.27 -27.91
N SER A 33 7.87 13.68 -29.06
CA SER A 33 8.39 12.39 -29.51
C SER A 33 9.91 12.45 -29.71
N LYS A 34 10.64 11.55 -29.07
CA LYS A 34 12.11 11.44 -29.17
C LYS A 34 12.58 10.17 -29.86
N ALA A 35 11.79 9.10 -29.81
CA ALA A 35 12.08 7.86 -30.50
C ALA A 35 10.80 7.04 -30.70
N THR A 36 10.72 6.32 -31.83
CA THR A 36 9.58 5.48 -32.20
C THR A 36 10.08 4.16 -32.77
N THR A 37 9.44 3.05 -32.40
CA THR A 37 9.77 1.72 -32.94
C THR A 37 8.53 0.85 -33.10
N THR A 38 8.58 -0.11 -34.00
CA THR A 38 7.57 -1.17 -34.11
C THR A 38 7.71 -2.15 -32.94
N SER A 39 6.60 -2.52 -32.32
CA SER A 39 6.58 -3.41 -31.15
C SER A 39 5.76 -4.66 -31.43
N LEU A 40 6.46 -5.80 -31.53
CA LEU A 40 5.92 -7.02 -32.14
C LEU A 40 5.27 -8.01 -31.17
N GLY A 41 5.21 -7.75 -29.85
CA GLY A 41 4.71 -8.75 -28.90
C GLY A 41 3.99 -8.20 -27.66
N ASN A 42 3.33 -9.12 -26.95
CA ASN A 42 2.80 -8.93 -25.60
C ASN A 42 3.93 -9.14 -24.59
N LEU A 43 3.97 -8.32 -23.54
CA LEU A 43 4.91 -8.48 -22.43
C LEU A 43 4.21 -9.32 -21.35
N THR A 44 4.78 -10.47 -20.99
CA THR A 44 4.15 -11.47 -20.11
C THR A 44 4.94 -11.76 -18.83
N ASP A 45 5.96 -10.94 -18.53
CA ASP A 45 6.77 -11.14 -17.33
C ASP A 45 5.98 -10.81 -16.05
N SER A 46 6.29 -11.48 -14.95
CA SER A 46 5.42 -11.65 -13.78
C SER A 46 5.61 -10.63 -12.66
N SER A 47 6.56 -9.69 -12.78
CA SER A 47 6.77 -8.67 -11.74
C SER A 47 7.24 -7.33 -12.30
N TRP A 48 6.82 -6.26 -11.62
CA TRP A 48 7.13 -4.89 -11.95
C TRP A 48 8.13 -4.34 -10.93
N VAL A 49 9.11 -3.57 -11.39
CA VAL A 49 10.07 -2.86 -10.54
C VAL A 49 10.09 -1.39 -10.95
N ILE A 50 10.19 -0.49 -9.97
CA ILE A 50 10.35 0.95 -10.18
C ILE A 50 11.67 1.36 -9.52
N GLY A 51 12.51 2.10 -10.24
CA GLY A 51 13.82 2.55 -9.74
C GLY A 51 14.97 1.57 -9.96
N ALA A 52 14.77 0.47 -10.69
CA ALA A 52 15.82 -0.47 -11.11
C ALA A 52 15.43 -1.21 -12.40
N GLY A 53 16.39 -1.88 -13.04
CA GLY A 53 16.16 -2.80 -14.16
C GLY A 53 15.90 -4.23 -13.68
N LYS A 54 14.87 -4.89 -14.23
CA LYS A 54 14.62 -6.32 -14.01
C LYS A 54 15.24 -7.13 -15.15
N TYR A 55 16.05 -8.14 -14.80
CA TYR A 55 16.62 -9.09 -15.77
C TYR A 55 15.83 -10.40 -15.79
N ALA A 56 15.94 -11.10 -16.92
CA ALA A 56 15.21 -12.34 -17.20
C ALA A 56 15.61 -13.53 -16.29
N LEU A 57 16.64 -13.41 -15.43
CA LEU A 57 17.06 -14.45 -14.49
C LEU A 57 16.77 -14.02 -13.05
N PRO A 58 15.92 -14.74 -12.29
CA PRO A 58 15.64 -14.43 -10.89
C PRO A 58 16.81 -14.78 -9.95
N PRO A 59 17.10 -13.99 -8.90
CA PRO A 59 16.79 -12.57 -8.71
C PRO A 59 17.97 -11.70 -9.18
N ALA A 60 17.97 -11.26 -10.43
CA ALA A 60 18.90 -10.25 -10.92
C ALA A 60 18.17 -8.91 -11.08
N ILE A 61 18.34 -8.05 -10.08
CA ILE A 61 18.04 -6.62 -10.15
C ILE A 61 19.37 -5.92 -10.41
N ASP A 62 19.47 -5.11 -11.45
CA ASP A 62 20.64 -4.25 -11.66
C ASP A 62 20.23 -2.82 -12.09
N ALA A 63 21.22 -1.96 -12.32
CA ALA A 63 21.02 -0.60 -12.82
C ALA A 63 20.03 0.22 -11.98
N PHE A 64 20.32 0.37 -10.68
CA PHE A 64 19.56 1.22 -9.77
C PHE A 64 19.55 2.68 -10.26
N PHE A 65 18.37 3.29 -10.29
CA PHE A 65 18.18 4.67 -10.71
C PHE A 65 18.54 5.64 -9.56
N PRO A 66 19.58 6.50 -9.70
CA PRO A 66 19.95 7.45 -8.67
C PRO A 66 19.19 8.76 -8.83
N GLY A 67 17.90 8.79 -8.48
CA GLY A 67 17.07 9.99 -8.63
C GLY A 67 15.67 9.89 -8.05
N TYR A 68 14.82 10.85 -8.41
CA TYR A 68 13.45 10.96 -7.93
C TYR A 68 12.45 10.66 -9.05
N ILE A 69 11.36 9.97 -8.69
CA ILE A 69 10.21 9.71 -9.57
C ILE A 69 8.97 10.25 -8.86
N ALA A 70 8.11 10.98 -9.59
CA ALA A 70 6.87 11.53 -9.07
C ALA A 70 5.74 11.36 -10.10
N ASN A 71 4.48 11.31 -9.63
CA ASN A 71 3.28 11.23 -10.47
C ASN A 71 3.32 10.13 -11.55
N PHE A 72 3.60 8.89 -11.15
CA PHE A 72 3.69 7.75 -12.07
C PHE A 72 2.31 7.14 -12.32
N ARG A 73 1.96 6.87 -13.58
CA ARG A 73 0.69 6.22 -13.95
C ARG A 73 0.88 5.22 -15.08
N THR A 74 0.22 4.08 -15.00
CA THR A 74 0.09 3.14 -16.11
C THR A 74 -1.37 2.99 -16.51
N VAL A 75 -1.62 3.08 -17.82
CA VAL A 75 -2.94 2.97 -18.42
C VAL A 75 -2.90 1.83 -19.43
N ASN A 76 -3.76 0.83 -19.24
CA ASN A 76 -3.87 -0.34 -20.10
C ASN A 76 -5.11 -0.23 -20.98
N GLY A 77 -4.99 -0.67 -22.24
CA GLY A 77 -6.08 -0.62 -23.22
C GLY A 77 -6.34 0.77 -23.82
N THR A 78 -5.57 1.80 -23.46
CA THR A 78 -5.71 3.15 -24.02
C THR A 78 -4.36 3.82 -24.22
N ALA A 79 -4.07 4.21 -25.46
CA ALA A 79 -2.95 5.08 -25.79
C ALA A 79 -3.32 6.53 -25.46
N VAL A 80 -2.94 7.02 -24.27
CA VAL A 80 -3.35 8.34 -23.79
C VAL A 80 -2.82 9.46 -24.68
N TYR A 81 -1.54 9.42 -25.05
CA TYR A 81 -0.92 10.42 -25.93
C TYR A 81 -0.70 9.84 -27.32
N THR A 82 -1.42 10.38 -28.31
CA THR A 82 -1.40 9.87 -29.70
C THR A 82 -0.58 10.75 -30.64
N SER A 83 -0.07 11.87 -30.14
CA SER A 83 0.84 12.82 -30.79
C SER A 83 1.70 13.51 -29.73
N ASN A 84 2.52 14.49 -30.14
CA ASN A 84 3.11 15.44 -29.19
C ASN A 84 2.00 16.10 -28.35
N PHE A 85 2.30 16.40 -27.10
CA PHE A 85 1.34 16.79 -26.08
C PHE A 85 1.96 17.81 -25.11
N THR A 86 1.15 18.47 -24.30
CA THR A 86 1.63 19.32 -23.20
C THR A 86 1.70 18.50 -21.93
N PRO A 87 2.86 18.39 -21.25
CA PRO A 87 2.95 17.65 -20.00
C PRO A 87 1.89 18.10 -18.97
N PRO A 88 1.34 17.18 -18.17
CA PRO A 88 0.40 17.51 -17.09
C PRO A 88 1.00 18.57 -16.14
N THR A 89 0.21 19.59 -15.82
CA THR A 89 0.56 20.63 -14.83
C THR A 89 -0.06 20.40 -13.45
N ALA A 90 -0.87 19.35 -13.32
CA ALA A 90 -1.50 18.91 -12.09
C ALA A 90 -1.23 17.41 -11.86
N PRO A 91 -1.36 16.89 -10.62
CA PRO A 91 -1.21 15.47 -10.33
C PRO A 91 -2.08 14.60 -11.23
N LEU A 92 -1.55 13.46 -11.64
CA LEU A 92 -2.31 12.52 -12.46
C LEU A 92 -3.48 11.93 -11.66
N THR A 93 -4.59 11.73 -12.35
CA THR A 93 -5.82 11.12 -11.83
C THR A 93 -6.05 9.74 -12.45
N ALA A 94 -6.89 8.92 -11.81
CA ALA A 94 -7.26 7.60 -12.35
C ALA A 94 -8.10 7.70 -13.63
N THR A 95 -8.81 8.81 -13.81
CA THR A 95 -9.65 9.11 -14.99
C THR A 95 -9.31 10.48 -15.55
N GLN A 96 -9.44 10.68 -16.87
CA GLN A 96 -9.28 12.00 -17.48
C GLN A 96 -10.22 12.14 -18.68
N SER A 97 -10.58 13.36 -19.02
CA SER A 97 -11.30 13.66 -20.27
C SER A 97 -10.36 13.59 -21.47
N ALA A 98 -10.92 13.48 -22.67
CA ALA A 98 -10.13 13.65 -23.88
C ALA A 98 -9.53 15.06 -23.94
N ASN A 99 -8.37 15.18 -24.59
CA ASN A 99 -7.64 16.42 -24.86
C ASN A 99 -7.17 17.23 -23.63
N THR A 100 -7.19 16.68 -22.42
CA THR A 100 -6.71 17.39 -21.20
C THR A 100 -5.25 17.85 -21.30
N ASN A 101 -4.40 17.09 -21.98
CA ASN A 101 -2.95 17.35 -22.05
C ASN A 101 -2.49 17.59 -23.50
N GLY A 102 -3.36 18.03 -24.39
CA GLY A 102 -3.05 18.26 -25.81
C GLY A 102 -4.04 17.55 -26.72
N ASN A 103 -4.12 18.00 -27.97
CA ASN A 103 -5.08 17.51 -28.95
C ASN A 103 -4.33 16.87 -30.15
N PRO A 104 -4.47 15.56 -30.42
CA PRO A 104 -5.32 14.59 -29.71
C PRO A 104 -4.66 13.87 -28.51
N SER A 105 -5.37 13.84 -27.37
CA SER A 105 -5.12 12.89 -26.26
C SER A 105 -6.39 12.15 -25.90
N ALA A 106 -6.31 10.83 -25.69
CA ALA A 106 -7.47 10.01 -25.37
C ALA A 106 -8.01 10.26 -23.94
N ALA A 107 -9.30 10.00 -23.75
CA ALA A 107 -9.90 9.93 -22.42
C ALA A 107 -9.42 8.66 -21.68
N ILE A 108 -9.36 8.70 -20.36
CA ILE A 108 -9.15 7.52 -19.52
C ILE A 108 -10.43 7.28 -18.73
N THR A 109 -11.04 6.12 -18.93
CA THR A 109 -12.35 5.77 -18.38
C THR A 109 -12.30 4.46 -17.60
N GLY A 110 -13.17 4.31 -16.60
CA GLY A 110 -13.33 3.06 -15.86
C GLY A 110 -12.03 2.59 -15.20
N THR A 111 -11.68 1.33 -15.43
CA THR A 111 -10.53 0.64 -14.81
C THR A 111 -9.26 0.68 -15.67
N ALA A 112 -9.21 1.54 -16.69
CA ALA A 112 -8.06 1.60 -17.61
C ALA A 112 -6.75 1.98 -16.90
N THR A 113 -6.79 2.81 -15.86
CA THR A 113 -5.63 3.05 -15.01
C THR A 113 -5.38 1.83 -14.11
N SER A 114 -4.30 1.10 -14.39
CA SER A 114 -3.93 -0.10 -13.62
C SER A 114 -2.99 0.20 -12.46
N LEU A 115 -2.30 1.35 -12.49
CA LEU A 115 -1.40 1.79 -11.43
C LEU A 115 -1.36 3.32 -11.42
N LEU A 116 -1.52 3.92 -10.24
CA LEU A 116 -1.38 5.37 -10.03
C LEU A 116 -0.62 5.64 -8.73
N LEU A 117 0.54 6.26 -8.86
CA LEU A 117 1.38 6.73 -7.76
C LEU A 117 1.49 8.25 -7.87
N ASN A 118 0.50 8.96 -7.33
CA ASN A 118 0.44 10.43 -7.37
C ASN A 118 1.17 11.09 -6.19
N PHE A 119 1.60 10.30 -5.19
CA PHE A 119 2.34 10.77 -4.01
C PHE A 119 1.61 11.87 -3.21
N THR A 120 0.27 11.92 -3.28
CA THR A 120 -0.52 12.97 -2.62
C THR A 120 -1.01 12.60 -1.23
N ASN A 121 -1.06 11.31 -0.89
CA ASN A 121 -1.43 10.79 0.43
C ASN A 121 -0.50 9.64 0.80
N ALA A 122 -0.01 9.62 2.04
CA ALA A 122 0.75 8.48 2.52
C ALA A 122 -0.20 7.28 2.62
N GLY A 123 0.04 6.26 1.80
CA GLY A 123 -0.52 4.93 2.05
C GLY A 123 -0.13 4.46 3.45
N ILE A 124 -0.85 3.49 4.00
CA ILE A 124 -0.50 2.91 5.29
C ILE A 124 0.91 2.34 5.20
N TYR A 125 1.86 2.89 5.97
CA TYR A 125 3.26 2.50 5.92
C TYR A 125 3.80 2.14 7.31
N ASP A 126 4.71 1.17 7.35
CA ASP A 126 5.49 0.84 8.54
C ASP A 126 6.65 1.83 8.66
N ALA A 127 6.64 2.67 9.69
CA ALA A 127 7.68 3.67 9.92
C ALA A 127 9.07 3.07 10.23
N THR A 128 9.15 1.79 10.58
CA THR A 128 10.44 1.09 10.71
C THR A 128 10.99 0.62 9.35
N SER A 129 10.14 0.59 8.32
CA SER A 129 10.42 0.09 6.98
C SER A 129 10.98 -1.35 6.98
N LYS A 130 10.56 -2.19 7.93
CA LYS A 130 11.04 -3.57 8.07
C LYS A 130 10.04 -4.61 7.55
N ASN A 131 8.81 -4.19 7.28
CA ASN A 131 7.73 -5.07 6.87
C ASN A 131 7.12 -4.61 5.55
N ASP A 132 6.71 -5.58 4.74
CA ASP A 132 5.87 -5.35 3.57
C ASP A 132 4.40 -5.42 3.99
N LEU A 133 3.62 -4.41 3.61
CA LEU A 133 2.20 -4.32 3.94
C LEU A 133 1.39 -4.29 2.65
N GLU A 134 0.48 -5.25 2.50
CA GLU A 134 -0.52 -5.25 1.45
C GLU A 134 -1.86 -4.76 2.03
N THR A 135 -2.42 -3.70 1.47
CA THR A 135 -3.80 -3.28 1.74
C THR A 135 -4.75 -4.15 0.95
N VAL A 136 -5.60 -4.93 1.63
CA VAL A 136 -6.59 -5.78 0.97
C VAL A 136 -7.98 -5.17 1.09
N GLY A 137 -8.79 -5.33 0.04
CA GLY A 137 -10.08 -4.65 -0.10
C GLY A 137 -9.89 -3.18 -0.46
N ASN A 138 -10.56 -2.30 0.27
CA ASN A 138 -10.44 -0.84 0.20
C ASN A 138 -9.88 -0.24 1.49
N ALA A 139 -9.19 -1.06 2.30
CA ALA A 139 -8.47 -0.63 3.48
C ALA A 139 -7.51 0.52 3.16
N GLN A 140 -7.67 1.64 3.86
CA GLN A 140 -6.94 2.87 3.58
C GLN A 140 -6.88 3.76 4.82
N ILE A 141 -6.11 4.84 4.77
CA ILE A 141 -6.22 5.90 5.78
C ILE A 141 -7.53 6.68 5.62
N SER A 142 -8.13 7.09 6.73
CA SER A 142 -9.25 8.01 6.76
C SER A 142 -8.90 9.23 7.60
N THR A 143 -9.35 10.40 7.14
CA THR A 143 -9.24 11.66 7.87
C THR A 143 -10.51 11.99 8.69
N THR A 144 -11.59 11.24 8.47
CA THR A 144 -12.88 11.45 9.16
C THR A 144 -12.82 11.10 10.64
N GLN A 145 -12.15 10.00 10.98
CA GLN A 145 -11.91 9.57 12.35
C GLN A 145 -10.41 9.37 12.52
N SER A 146 -9.78 10.23 13.31
CA SER A 146 -8.35 10.16 13.59
C SER A 146 -8.08 10.24 15.08
N LYS A 147 -7.11 9.46 15.56
CA LYS A 147 -6.63 9.60 16.95
C LYS A 147 -5.60 10.72 17.06
N TRP A 148 -4.69 10.82 16.07
CA TRP A 148 -3.65 11.84 15.98
C TRP A 148 -3.33 12.18 14.52
N GLY A 149 -2.65 13.30 14.30
CA GLY A 149 -1.99 13.59 13.02
C GLY A 149 -2.92 13.76 11.80
N GLY A 150 -4.24 13.82 12.01
CA GLY A 150 -5.23 14.06 10.96
C GLY A 150 -5.71 12.80 10.23
N SER A 151 -5.18 11.61 10.51
CA SER A 151 -5.67 10.36 9.90
C SER A 151 -5.51 9.11 10.77
N SER A 152 -6.24 8.05 10.48
CA SER A 152 -6.06 6.70 11.06
C SER A 152 -6.39 5.62 10.03
N MET A 153 -5.93 4.38 10.24
CA MET A 153 -6.33 3.25 9.39
C MET A 153 -7.84 3.02 9.54
N ALA A 154 -8.54 2.92 8.41
CA ALA A 154 -9.96 2.64 8.36
C ALA A 154 -10.21 1.25 7.78
N PHE A 155 -11.07 0.52 8.47
CA PHE A 155 -11.61 -0.77 8.07
C PHE A 155 -13.13 -0.63 8.12
N ASP A 156 -13.81 -0.87 6.99
CA ASP A 156 -15.26 -0.64 6.88
C ASP A 156 -16.13 -1.79 7.42
N GLY A 157 -15.50 -2.87 7.87
CA GLY A 157 -16.15 -4.08 8.38
C GLY A 157 -16.47 -5.12 7.31
N THR A 158 -16.13 -4.88 6.04
CA THR A 158 -16.38 -5.79 4.91
C THR A 158 -15.15 -5.93 4.03
N GLY A 159 -14.42 -7.05 4.15
CA GLY A 159 -13.35 -7.38 3.22
C GLY A 159 -12.06 -6.56 3.34
N ASP A 160 -11.96 -5.68 4.35
CA ASP A 160 -10.78 -4.86 4.62
C ASP A 160 -9.82 -5.52 5.62
N TRP A 161 -8.55 -5.65 5.27
CA TRP A 161 -7.46 -5.95 6.20
C TRP A 161 -6.10 -5.52 5.63
N LEU A 162 -5.07 -5.54 6.47
CA LEU A 162 -3.69 -5.49 6.01
C LEU A 162 -3.10 -6.88 6.07
N LEU A 163 -2.56 -7.36 4.95
CA LEU A 163 -1.77 -8.58 4.93
C LEU A 163 -0.30 -8.22 5.09
N ILE A 164 0.31 -8.80 6.12
CA ILE A 164 1.74 -8.67 6.39
C ILE A 164 2.34 -10.07 6.23
N PRO A 165 3.16 -10.32 5.18
CA PRO A 165 3.84 -11.60 4.99
C PRO A 165 4.70 -11.96 6.20
N ASP A 166 4.80 -13.26 6.49
CA ASP A 166 5.57 -13.75 7.63
C ASP A 166 7.05 -13.35 7.53
N GLN A 167 7.52 -12.66 8.56
CA GLN A 167 8.94 -12.39 8.76
C GLN A 167 9.36 -12.83 10.17
N PRO A 168 10.58 -13.37 10.35
CA PRO A 168 11.07 -13.78 11.68
C PRO A 168 10.99 -12.68 12.74
N ILE A 169 11.20 -11.42 12.36
CA ILE A 169 11.15 -10.25 13.26
C ILE A 169 9.77 -10.00 13.90
N GLN A 170 8.70 -10.50 13.29
CA GLN A 170 7.32 -10.35 13.78
C GLN A 170 6.91 -11.45 14.76
N ARG A 171 7.71 -12.52 14.90
CA ARG A 171 7.34 -13.69 15.68
C ARG A 171 7.56 -13.39 17.17
N ILE A 172 6.46 -13.19 17.90
CA ILE A 172 6.53 -13.16 19.36
C ILE A 172 6.75 -14.57 19.89
N GLY A 173 7.75 -14.73 20.75
CA GLY A 173 8.10 -16.01 21.38
C GLY A 173 7.54 -16.14 22.79
N THR A 174 8.18 -16.98 23.60
CA THR A 174 7.82 -17.20 25.01
C THR A 174 8.25 -16.06 25.94
N GLY A 175 9.16 -15.20 25.49
CA GLY A 175 9.68 -14.08 26.27
C GLY A 175 8.68 -12.94 26.47
N ASN A 176 9.16 -11.87 27.08
CA ASN A 176 8.37 -10.67 27.35
C ASN A 176 8.00 -9.98 26.05
N PHE A 177 6.77 -9.48 25.96
CA PHE A 177 6.29 -8.71 24.82
C PHE A 177 5.15 -7.79 25.21
N THR A 178 4.90 -6.79 24.36
CA THR A 178 3.69 -5.97 24.40
C THR A 178 3.07 -5.93 23.01
N VAL A 179 1.74 -6.06 22.94
CA VAL A 179 0.94 -5.75 21.75
C VAL A 179 -0.07 -4.68 22.16
N GLU A 180 0.03 -3.48 21.59
CA GLU A 180 -0.80 -2.36 22.00
C GLU A 180 -1.22 -1.45 20.84
N GLY A 181 -2.29 -0.68 21.06
CA GLY A 181 -2.76 0.30 20.11
C GLY A 181 -4.02 1.01 20.59
N TRP A 182 -4.40 2.07 19.87
CA TRP A 182 -5.70 2.71 20.04
C TRP A 182 -6.69 2.15 19.05
N VAL A 183 -7.89 1.82 19.53
CA VAL A 183 -8.99 1.30 18.72
C VAL A 183 -10.20 2.22 18.81
N TYR A 184 -10.90 2.38 17.70
CA TYR A 184 -12.20 3.07 17.61
C TYR A 184 -13.15 2.14 16.85
N ARG A 185 -14.19 1.65 17.53
CA ARG A 185 -15.15 0.71 16.94
C ARG A 185 -16.50 1.38 16.69
N ASN A 186 -17.14 1.08 15.57
CA ASN A 186 -18.45 1.65 15.19
C ASN A 186 -19.64 0.80 15.66
N SER A 187 -19.41 -0.49 15.92
CA SER A 187 -20.44 -1.45 16.31
C SER A 187 -19.90 -2.48 17.31
N SER A 188 -20.80 -3.21 17.93
CA SER A 188 -20.47 -4.38 18.78
C SER A 188 -20.45 -5.64 17.92
N GLY A 189 -19.60 -6.60 18.29
CA GLY A 189 -19.43 -7.85 17.56
C GLY A 189 -18.12 -8.54 17.92
N THR A 190 -17.90 -9.72 17.35
CA THR A 190 -16.65 -10.47 17.51
C THR A 190 -15.72 -10.12 16.35
N TYR A 191 -14.58 -9.50 16.65
CA TYR A 191 -13.67 -8.97 15.65
C TYR A 191 -12.22 -9.33 15.98
N GLY A 192 -11.46 -9.82 14.99
CA GLY A 192 -10.01 -9.84 15.07
C GLY A 192 -9.46 -8.42 14.88
N LEU A 193 -8.53 -8.00 15.73
CA LEU A 193 -7.86 -6.70 15.60
C LEU A 193 -6.49 -6.87 14.93
N ILE A 194 -5.71 -7.83 15.45
CA ILE A 194 -4.41 -8.21 14.90
C ILE A 194 -4.06 -9.61 15.38
N GLY A 195 -3.42 -10.40 14.53
CA GLY A 195 -2.98 -11.74 14.89
C GLY A 195 -1.96 -12.30 13.92
N LYS A 196 -1.34 -13.42 14.31
CA LYS A 196 -0.37 -14.14 13.50
C LYS A 196 -0.57 -15.64 13.67
N GLY A 197 -0.68 -16.36 12.55
CA GLY A 197 -0.86 -17.80 12.53
C GLY A 197 -2.27 -18.27 12.87
N THR A 198 -2.45 -19.58 13.00
CA THR A 198 -3.72 -20.22 13.36
C THR A 198 -3.49 -21.26 14.45
N GLY A 199 -4.54 -21.57 15.23
CA GLY A 199 -4.51 -22.66 16.21
C GLY A 199 -3.44 -22.52 17.29
N THR A 200 -2.78 -23.63 17.62
CA THR A 200 -1.87 -23.75 18.78
C THR A 200 -0.51 -23.05 18.62
N THR A 201 -0.20 -22.55 17.43
CA THR A 201 1.09 -21.91 17.10
C THR A 201 0.97 -20.42 16.86
N GLY A 202 -0.25 -19.88 16.87
CA GLY A 202 -0.53 -18.47 16.61
C GLY A 202 -0.91 -17.67 17.84
N TRP A 203 -1.24 -16.41 17.60
CA TRP A 203 -1.85 -15.52 18.58
C TRP A 203 -2.84 -14.58 17.91
N LEU A 204 -3.82 -14.11 18.69
CA LEU A 204 -4.86 -13.20 18.23
C LEU A 204 -5.22 -12.23 19.35
N LEU A 205 -5.14 -10.94 19.06
CA LEU A 205 -5.80 -9.88 19.81
C LEU A 205 -7.14 -9.57 19.13
N SER A 206 -8.23 -9.69 19.87
CA SER A 206 -9.59 -9.59 19.36
C SER A 206 -10.53 -8.91 20.36
N LEU A 207 -11.74 -8.61 19.89
CA LEU A 207 -12.89 -8.30 20.74
C LEU A 207 -13.89 -9.45 20.66
N ASN A 208 -14.53 -9.77 21.79
CA ASN A 208 -15.66 -10.70 21.82
C ASN A 208 -17.01 -9.97 21.67
N SER A 209 -18.11 -10.72 21.57
CA SER A 209 -19.47 -10.18 21.48
C SER A 209 -19.90 -9.32 22.67
N SER A 210 -19.25 -9.46 23.83
CA SER A 210 -19.43 -8.62 25.01
C SER A 210 -18.54 -7.36 24.99
N ASN A 211 -17.82 -7.10 23.90
CA ASN A 211 -16.87 -6.00 23.72
C ASN A 211 -15.66 -6.03 24.67
N GLN A 212 -15.35 -7.19 25.25
CA GLN A 212 -14.14 -7.38 26.04
C GLN A 212 -12.96 -7.65 25.11
N VAL A 213 -11.78 -7.21 25.54
CA VAL A 213 -10.53 -7.53 24.86
C VAL A 213 -10.17 -8.97 25.17
N VAL A 214 -9.89 -9.73 24.13
CA VAL A 214 -9.49 -11.14 24.22
C VAL A 214 -8.11 -11.27 23.61
N PHE A 215 -7.22 -11.97 24.32
CA PHE A 215 -5.93 -12.35 23.79
C PHE A 215 -5.75 -13.87 23.85
N THR A 216 -5.63 -14.48 22.69
CA THR A 216 -5.30 -15.90 22.53
C THR A 216 -3.84 -16.03 22.14
N TYR A 217 -3.11 -16.91 22.81
CA TYR A 217 -1.72 -17.25 22.51
C TYR A 217 -1.55 -18.77 22.61
N GLY A 218 -1.36 -19.42 21.46
CA GLY A 218 -1.43 -20.87 21.32
C GLY A 218 -2.78 -21.42 21.81
N SER A 219 -2.74 -22.35 22.76
CA SER A 219 -3.95 -22.93 23.37
C SER A 219 -4.51 -22.13 24.56
N SER A 220 -3.83 -21.05 24.96
CA SER A 220 -4.24 -20.24 26.12
C SER A 220 -5.00 -19.00 25.68
N THR A 221 -6.05 -18.63 26.42
CA THR A 221 -6.80 -17.40 26.20
C THR A 221 -7.01 -16.67 27.51
N ILE A 222 -6.83 -15.35 27.48
CA ILE A 222 -7.22 -14.45 28.55
C ILE A 222 -8.23 -13.43 28.02
N THR A 223 -9.12 -12.96 28.89
CA THR A 223 -10.18 -12.01 28.53
C THR A 223 -10.23 -10.91 29.60
N SER A 224 -10.36 -9.66 29.17
CA SER A 224 -10.47 -8.53 30.07
C SER A 224 -11.80 -8.56 30.83
N THR A 225 -11.81 -8.04 32.04
CA THR A 225 -13.05 -7.76 32.77
C THR A 225 -13.73 -6.49 32.28
N GLY A 226 -12.95 -5.50 31.83
CA GLY A 226 -13.44 -4.27 31.20
C GLY A 226 -13.81 -4.46 29.73
N THR A 227 -14.51 -3.47 29.18
CA THR A 227 -15.00 -3.44 27.79
C THR A 227 -14.48 -2.24 27.03
N VAL A 228 -14.29 -2.40 25.72
CA VAL A 228 -14.04 -1.29 24.79
C VAL A 228 -15.39 -0.69 24.40
N SER A 229 -15.60 0.61 24.64
CA SER A 229 -16.84 1.31 24.26
C SER A 229 -16.90 1.59 22.76
N ALA A 230 -18.11 1.65 22.21
CA ALA A 230 -18.30 2.07 20.82
C ALA A 230 -18.06 3.57 20.68
N THR A 231 -17.74 3.98 19.45
CA THR A 231 -17.60 5.39 19.02
C THR A 231 -16.70 6.23 19.93
N THR A 232 -15.70 5.59 20.54
CA THR A 232 -14.74 6.21 21.44
C THR A 232 -13.38 5.58 21.23
N TRP A 233 -12.34 6.41 21.11
CA TRP A 233 -10.96 5.95 21.08
C TRP A 233 -10.58 5.35 22.43
N THR A 234 -10.20 4.08 22.43
CA THR A 234 -9.78 3.34 23.63
C THR A 234 -8.38 2.78 23.40
N HIS A 235 -7.46 3.00 24.35
CA HIS A 235 -6.16 2.32 24.32
C HIS A 235 -6.32 0.92 24.89
N ILE A 236 -5.73 -0.06 24.20
CA ILE A 236 -5.65 -1.44 24.68
C ILE A 236 -4.19 -1.89 24.63
N ALA A 237 -3.77 -2.65 25.63
CA ALA A 237 -2.45 -3.27 25.65
C ALA A 237 -2.52 -4.67 26.24
N VAL A 238 -1.85 -5.61 25.59
CA VAL A 238 -1.51 -6.92 26.14
C VAL A 238 -0.04 -6.89 26.50
N VAL A 239 0.29 -7.11 27.77
CA VAL A 239 1.68 -7.10 28.25
C VAL A 239 2.00 -8.45 28.87
N ARG A 240 3.08 -9.07 28.44
CA ARG A 240 3.66 -10.26 29.06
C ARG A 240 5.00 -9.93 29.71
N GLU A 241 5.09 -10.18 31.01
CA GLU A 241 6.27 -9.86 31.84
C GLU A 241 7.07 -11.11 32.27
N GLY A 242 6.71 -12.30 31.75
CA GLY A 242 7.43 -13.54 32.00
C GLY A 242 6.70 -14.80 31.50
N THR A 243 7.28 -15.97 31.78
CA THR A 243 6.73 -17.28 31.34
C THR A 243 5.88 -18.00 32.39
N SER A 244 5.89 -17.54 33.64
CA SER A 244 5.11 -18.12 34.73
C SER A 244 3.60 -17.83 34.60
N THR A 245 2.80 -18.48 35.44
CA THR A 245 1.35 -18.22 35.54
C THR A 245 1.07 -16.76 35.89
N ASN A 246 -0.01 -16.20 35.32
CA ASN A 246 -0.48 -14.83 35.55
C ASN A 246 0.50 -13.71 35.15
N GLN A 247 1.43 -13.99 34.23
CA GLN A 247 2.38 -12.99 33.73
C GLN A 247 1.93 -12.27 32.45
N THR A 248 0.74 -12.57 31.93
CA THR A 248 0.12 -11.86 30.80
C THR A 248 -1.09 -11.09 31.30
N LYS A 249 -1.11 -9.77 31.06
CA LYS A 249 -2.16 -8.85 31.51
C LYS A 249 -2.74 -8.11 30.31
N ILE A 250 -4.02 -7.73 30.42
CA ILE A 250 -4.68 -6.82 29.50
C ILE A 250 -4.95 -5.52 30.24
N TYR A 251 -4.61 -4.39 29.62
CA TYR A 251 -4.92 -3.05 30.10
C TYR A 251 -5.88 -2.37 29.12
N ILE A 252 -6.83 -1.62 29.66
CA ILE A 252 -7.75 -0.77 28.90
C ILE A 252 -7.62 0.65 29.45
N ASN A 253 -7.19 1.60 28.61
CA ASN A 253 -6.86 2.98 29.01
C ASN A 253 -5.86 3.06 30.19
N GLY A 254 -4.93 2.10 30.27
CA GLY A 254 -3.88 2.05 31.30
C GLY A 254 -4.30 1.42 32.63
N THR A 255 -5.52 0.89 32.75
CA THR A 255 -6.01 0.16 33.93
C THR A 255 -6.25 -1.32 33.65
#